data_AF-A0AAF0PQB1-F1
#
_entry.id   AF-A0AAF0PQB1-F1
#
_cell.length_a   1.000
_cell.length_b   1.000
_cell.length_c   1.000
_cell.angle_alpha   90.00
_cell.angle_beta   90.00
_cell.angle_gamma   90.00
#
_symmetry.space_group_name_H-M   'P 1'
#
loop_
_entity.id
_entity.type
_entity.pdbx_description
1 polymer ?
#
loop_
_entity_poly.entity_id
_entity_poly.type
_entity_poly.pdbx_seq_one_letter_code
_entity_poly.pdbx_strand_id
1 'polypeptide(L)'
;MQNVHGRSESKWIVLNELNQPIGPTKEVVSELGCFLGTLARNGTFCPLNIFNWKMLKTHDDMWNYIKEKYDIPEVGKDWALGAIKLAWRGNKSRKWKRRCNKKCKKNSMRKKIQWKEMLQVNIIAQLQCLNPGLTLDPNMRRFTLGSPGDGAALQLINRPYVGCNNQGIENEERGEDHCNEDDIDLT
;
A
#
# COMPACT_ATOMS: atom_id res chain seq x y z
N MET A 1 0.33 9.70 19.76
CA MET A 1 -0.19 8.34 20.03
C MET A 1 0.32 7.96 21.41
N GLN A 2 -0.57 7.73 22.38
CA GLN A 2 -0.14 7.26 23.71
C GLN A 2 0.51 5.88 23.53
N ASN A 3 1.63 5.63 24.22
CA ASN A 3 2.36 4.37 24.12
C ASN A 3 1.63 3.27 24.91
N VAL A 4 0.62 2.65 24.30
CA VAL A 4 -0.18 1.58 24.92
C VAL A 4 0.71 0.41 25.36
N HIS A 5 1.80 0.14 24.63
CA HIS A 5 2.71 -0.96 24.93
C HIS A 5 3.47 -0.79 26.26
N GLY A 6 3.71 0.46 26.68
CA GLY A 6 4.41 0.78 27.93
C GLY A 6 3.49 1.05 29.12
N ARG A 7 2.17 0.91 28.97
CA ARG A 7 1.21 1.22 30.04
C ARG A 7 1.18 0.08 31.07
N SER A 8 1.19 0.45 32.36
CA SER A 8 1.04 -0.45 33.51
C SER A 8 -0.42 -0.63 33.93
N GLU A 9 -1.25 0.39 33.76
CA GLU A 9 -2.68 0.34 34.11
C GLU A 9 -3.52 -0.27 32.99
N SER A 10 -4.62 -0.97 33.32
CA SER A 10 -5.59 -1.50 32.35
C SER A 10 -6.82 -0.59 32.23
N LYS A 11 -7.31 -0.40 31.00
CA LYS A 11 -8.48 0.44 30.69
C LYS A 11 -9.62 -0.50 30.41
N TRP A 12 -10.72 -0.32 31.12
CA TRP A 12 -11.93 -1.12 30.91
C TRP A 12 -12.67 -0.67 29.65
N ILE A 13 -13.38 -1.60 29.02
CA ILE A 13 -14.12 -1.38 27.77
C ILE A 13 -15.57 -1.85 27.93
N VAL A 14 -16.52 -0.99 27.57
CA VAL A 14 -17.94 -1.31 27.45
C VAL A 14 -18.17 -1.96 26.09
N LEU A 15 -18.76 -3.16 26.09
CA LEU A 15 -19.23 -3.82 24.88
C LEU A 15 -20.75 -3.62 24.69
N ASN A 16 -21.20 -3.69 23.45
CA ASN A 16 -22.62 -3.74 23.10
C ASN A 16 -23.14 -5.18 23.03
N GLU A 17 -24.42 -5.34 22.68
CA GLU A 17 -25.05 -6.66 22.47
C GLU A 17 -24.40 -7.49 21.36
N LEU A 18 -23.71 -6.83 20.42
CA LEU A 18 -22.93 -7.46 19.34
C LEU A 18 -21.46 -7.69 19.74
N ASN A 19 -21.10 -7.53 21.02
CA ASN A 19 -19.74 -7.65 21.56
C ASN A 19 -18.72 -6.66 20.96
N GLN A 20 -19.18 -5.53 20.43
CA GLN A 20 -18.37 -4.46 19.88
C GLN A 20 -18.11 -3.37 20.93
N PRO A 21 -16.92 -2.76 20.96
CA PRO A 21 -16.60 -1.71 21.92
C PRO A 21 -17.35 -0.40 21.62
N ILE A 22 -18.18 0.04 22.56
CA ILE A 22 -18.90 1.32 22.50
C ILE A 22 -18.23 2.40 23.35
N GLY A 23 -17.68 2.03 24.51
CA GLY A 23 -17.29 2.99 25.54
C GLY A 23 -16.16 2.49 26.42
N PRO A 24 -15.61 3.33 27.31
CA PRO A 24 -16.31 4.42 28.01
C PRO A 24 -16.35 5.75 27.24
N THR A 25 -15.30 6.04 26.46
CA THR A 25 -15.15 7.25 25.66
C THR A 25 -14.74 6.87 24.23
N LYS A 26 -15.17 7.63 23.21
CA LYS A 26 -14.79 7.42 21.80
C LYS A 26 -13.27 7.39 21.59
N GLU A 27 -12.52 8.16 22.38
CA GLU A 27 -11.05 8.19 22.35
C GLU A 27 -10.44 6.85 22.74
N VAL A 28 -10.99 6.18 23.77
CA VAL A 28 -10.51 4.87 24.24
C VAL A 28 -10.77 3.81 23.18
N VAL A 29 -11.95 3.83 22.56
CA VAL A 29 -12.30 2.91 21.46
C VAL A 29 -11.38 3.13 20.25
N SER A 30 -11.11 4.38 19.90
CA SER A 30 -10.18 4.74 18.82
C SER A 30 -8.74 4.30 19.13
N GLU A 31 -8.29 4.49 20.36
CA GLU A 31 -6.97 4.04 20.84
C GLU A 31 -6.86 2.51 20.77
N LEU A 32 -7.88 1.79 21.23
CA LEU A 32 -7.97 0.33 21.12
C LEU A 32 -7.87 -0.10 19.65
N GLY A 33 -8.64 0.51 18.75
CA GLY A 33 -8.57 0.23 17.31
C GLY A 33 -7.16 0.47 16.73
N CYS A 34 -6.50 1.56 17.14
CA CYS A 34 -5.12 1.84 16.75
C CYS A 34 -4.15 0.78 17.26
N PHE A 35 -4.29 0.37 18.53
CA PHE A 35 -3.48 -0.65 19.19
C PHE A 35 -3.64 -2.03 18.53
N LEU A 36 -4.87 -2.48 18.27
CA LEU A 36 -5.10 -3.71 17.51
C LEU A 36 -4.46 -3.63 16.12
N GLY A 37 -4.50 -2.45 15.50
CA GLY A 37 -3.78 -2.16 14.27
C GLY A 37 -2.25 -2.18 14.36
N THR A 38 -1.64 -1.92 15.53
CA THR A 38 -0.18 -2.10 15.73
C THR A 38 0.15 -3.58 15.88
N LEU A 39 -0.65 -4.34 16.62
CA LEU A 39 -0.50 -5.79 16.76
C LEU A 39 -0.55 -6.51 15.41
N ALA A 40 -1.53 -6.15 14.57
CA ALA A 40 -1.68 -6.70 13.22
C ALA A 40 -0.47 -6.44 12.29
N ARG A 41 0.38 -5.47 12.64
CA ARG A 41 1.59 -5.11 11.89
C ARG A 41 2.87 -5.68 12.51
N ASN A 42 2.80 -6.17 13.75
CA ASN A 42 3.93 -6.74 14.44
C ASN A 42 4.30 -8.09 13.81
N GLY A 43 5.58 -8.26 13.46
CA GLY A 43 6.08 -9.49 12.84
C GLY A 43 6.10 -10.70 13.76
N THR A 44 6.16 -10.50 15.09
CA THR A 44 6.15 -11.59 16.07
C THR A 44 4.75 -12.20 16.19
N PHE A 45 3.74 -11.36 16.36
CA PHE A 45 2.35 -11.79 16.47
C PHE A 45 1.72 -12.14 15.12
N CYS A 46 2.01 -11.34 14.08
CA CYS A 46 1.33 -11.40 12.79
C CYS A 46 2.33 -11.45 11.61
N PRO A 47 3.12 -12.52 11.47
CA PRO A 47 4.06 -12.66 10.37
C PRO A 47 3.37 -12.62 9.00
N LEU A 48 4.03 -12.00 8.02
CA LEU A 48 3.46 -11.82 6.69
C LEU A 48 3.52 -13.09 5.83
N ASN A 49 4.37 -14.05 6.20
CA ASN A 49 4.59 -15.28 5.44
C ASN A 49 3.45 -16.30 5.60
N ILE A 50 2.68 -16.22 6.68
CA ILE A 50 1.55 -17.13 6.90
C ILE A 50 0.44 -16.77 5.93
N PHE A 51 -0.04 -17.71 5.10
CA PHE A 51 -1.07 -17.42 4.10
C PHE A 51 -2.45 -17.19 4.73
N ASN A 52 -2.86 -18.10 5.62
CA ASN A 52 -4.20 -18.12 6.21
C ASN A 52 -4.20 -17.67 7.67
N TRP A 53 -5.17 -16.83 8.05
CA TRP A 53 -5.37 -16.40 9.45
C TRP A 53 -5.56 -17.60 10.39
N LYS A 54 -6.34 -18.61 9.97
CA LYS A 54 -6.60 -19.83 10.78
C LYS A 54 -5.32 -20.61 11.14
N MET A 55 -4.23 -20.46 10.40
CA MET A 55 -2.96 -21.16 10.66
C MET A 55 -2.07 -20.44 11.68
N LEU A 56 -2.46 -19.24 12.10
CA LEU A 56 -1.71 -18.44 13.06
C LEU A 56 -1.89 -19.04 14.46
N LYS A 57 -0.79 -19.47 15.10
CA LYS A 57 -0.83 -20.07 16.45
C LYS A 57 -0.82 -19.02 17.57
N THR A 58 -0.54 -17.77 17.25
CA THR A 58 -0.36 -16.65 18.20
C THR A 58 -1.67 -15.97 18.59
N HIS A 59 -2.84 -16.53 18.26
CA HIS A 59 -4.14 -15.93 18.59
C HIS A 59 -4.33 -15.74 20.09
N ASP A 60 -4.02 -16.76 20.89
CA ASP A 60 -4.17 -16.70 22.34
C ASP A 60 -3.11 -15.79 22.97
N ASP A 61 -1.89 -15.76 22.45
CA ASP A 61 -0.85 -14.82 22.89
C ASP A 61 -1.28 -13.37 22.65
N MET A 62 -1.87 -13.08 21.48
CA MET A 62 -2.43 -11.76 21.19
C MET A 62 -3.57 -11.42 22.14
N TRP A 63 -4.46 -12.38 22.42
CA TRP A 63 -5.58 -12.16 23.34
C TRP A 63 -5.10 -11.89 24.77
N ASN A 64 -4.15 -12.69 25.28
CA ASN A 64 -3.56 -12.48 26.59
C ASN A 64 -2.88 -11.11 26.69
N TYR A 65 -2.17 -10.69 25.65
CA TYR A 65 -1.56 -9.37 25.61
C TYR A 65 -2.58 -8.23 25.56
N ILE A 66 -3.72 -8.42 24.89
CA ILE A 66 -4.83 -7.46 24.91
C ILE A 66 -5.41 -7.35 26.32
N LYS A 67 -5.66 -8.48 26.99
CA LYS A 67 -6.19 -8.54 28.36
C LYS A 67 -5.26 -7.91 29.39
N GLU A 68 -3.95 -7.99 29.17
CA GLU A 68 -2.96 -7.31 30.01
C GLU A 68 -3.08 -5.77 29.93
N LYS A 69 -3.59 -5.23 28.81
CA LYS A 69 -3.69 -3.77 28.58
C LYS A 69 -5.11 -3.23 28.67
N TYR A 70 -6.11 -4.05 28.46
CA TYR A 70 -7.51 -3.67 28.45
C TYR A 70 -8.32 -4.72 29.19
N ASP A 71 -9.20 -4.25 30.08
CA ASP A 71 -10.17 -5.11 30.74
C ASP A 71 -11.39 -5.24 29.82
N ILE A 72 -11.39 -6.31 29.02
CA ILE A 72 -12.41 -6.62 28.02
C ILE A 72 -13.02 -7.98 28.39
N PRO A 73 -14.36 -8.08 28.47
CA PRO A 73 -15.04 -9.36 28.64
C PRO A 73 -14.62 -10.40 27.60
N GLU A 74 -14.60 -11.68 27.96
CA GLU A 74 -14.19 -12.76 27.05
C GLU A 74 -15.07 -12.86 25.80
N VAL A 75 -16.34 -12.41 25.89
CA VAL A 75 -17.26 -12.31 24.74
C VAL A 75 -16.76 -11.35 23.65
N GLY A 76 -15.87 -10.40 23.99
CA GLY A 76 -15.23 -9.48 23.04
C GLY A 76 -14.01 -10.05 22.32
N LYS A 77 -13.57 -11.28 22.65
CA LYS A 77 -12.38 -11.92 22.05
C LYS A 77 -12.50 -12.03 20.53
N ASP A 78 -13.63 -12.51 20.05
CA ASP A 78 -13.84 -12.73 18.62
C ASP A 78 -13.84 -11.42 17.83
N TRP A 79 -14.43 -10.37 18.41
CA TRP A 79 -14.37 -9.03 17.81
C TRP A 79 -12.93 -8.52 17.73
N ALA A 80 -12.16 -8.62 18.82
CA ALA A 80 -10.79 -8.12 18.88
C ALA A 80 -9.88 -8.86 17.89
N LEU A 81 -9.96 -10.19 17.84
CA LEU A 81 -9.21 -11.00 16.88
C LEU A 81 -9.67 -10.75 15.44
N GLY A 82 -10.97 -10.54 15.23
CA GLY A 82 -11.54 -10.13 13.94
C GLY A 82 -11.00 -8.79 13.45
N ALA A 83 -10.89 -7.80 14.33
CA ALA A 83 -10.32 -6.49 14.02
C ALA A 83 -8.82 -6.61 13.64
N ILE A 84 -8.04 -7.41 14.38
CA ILE A 84 -6.64 -7.70 14.03
C ILE A 84 -6.54 -8.40 12.67
N LYS A 85 -7.39 -9.41 12.41
CA LYS A 85 -7.44 -10.12 11.13
C LYS A 85 -7.67 -9.17 9.95
N LEU A 86 -8.64 -8.27 10.07
CA LEU A 86 -8.94 -7.26 9.04
C LEU A 86 -7.75 -6.31 8.83
N ALA A 87 -7.17 -5.81 9.91
CA ALA A 87 -5.99 -4.94 9.85
C ALA A 87 -4.78 -5.63 9.22
N TRP A 88 -4.57 -6.92 9.51
CA TRP A 88 -3.48 -7.74 8.97
C TRP A 88 -3.66 -7.99 7.48
N ARG A 89 -4.85 -8.41 7.02
CA ARG A 89 -5.18 -8.56 5.60
C ARG A 89 -5.01 -7.25 4.85
N GLY A 90 -5.50 -6.15 5.41
CA GLY A 90 -5.36 -4.81 4.85
C GLY A 90 -3.91 -4.35 4.76
N ASN A 91 -3.08 -4.66 5.75
CA ASN A 91 -1.64 -4.35 5.74
C ASN A 91 -0.89 -5.16 4.66
N LYS A 92 -1.19 -6.46 4.54
CA LYS A 92 -0.64 -7.33 3.48
C LYS A 92 -0.96 -6.80 2.09
N SER A 93 -2.24 -6.54 1.83
CA SER A 93 -2.69 -5.97 0.55
C SER A 93 -1.98 -4.66 0.24
N ARG A 94 -1.88 -3.75 1.22
CA ARG A 94 -1.16 -2.47 1.05
C ARG A 94 0.33 -2.68 0.76
N LYS A 95 1.02 -3.62 1.42
CA LYS A 95 2.42 -3.94 1.11
C LYS A 95 2.58 -4.48 -0.31
N TRP A 96 1.68 -5.36 -0.74
CA TRP A 96 1.69 -5.88 -2.10
C TRP A 96 1.44 -4.79 -3.16
N LYS A 97 0.43 -3.95 -2.98
CA LYS A 97 0.12 -2.81 -3.85
C LYS A 97 1.30 -1.84 -3.95
N ARG A 98 1.96 -1.54 -2.83
CA ARG A 98 3.20 -0.73 -2.81
C ARG A 98 4.32 -1.37 -3.62
N ARG A 99 4.52 -2.69 -3.49
CA ARG A 99 5.54 -3.43 -4.27
C ARG A 99 5.24 -3.38 -5.76
N CYS A 100 4.00 -3.64 -6.17
CA CYS A 100 3.57 -3.57 -7.57
C CYS A 100 3.73 -2.17 -8.15
N ASN A 101 3.26 -1.14 -7.44
CA ASN A 101 3.40 0.26 -7.89
C ASN A 101 4.88 0.66 -8.07
N LYS A 102 5.76 0.31 -7.12
CA LYS A 102 7.20 0.54 -7.26
C LYS A 102 7.78 -0.16 -8.49
N LYS A 103 7.38 -1.41 -8.77
CA LYS A 103 7.80 -2.17 -9.96
C LYS A 103 7.32 -1.49 -11.25
N CYS A 104 6.06 -1.09 -11.32
CA CYS A 104 5.50 -0.40 -12.48
C CYS A 104 6.21 0.94 -12.76
N LYS A 105 6.47 1.75 -11.73
CA LYS A 105 7.23 3.01 -11.85
C LYS A 105 8.64 2.77 -12.37
N LYS A 106 9.36 1.79 -11.82
CA LYS A 106 10.70 1.41 -12.30
C LYS A 106 10.68 0.98 -13.77
N ASN A 107 9.71 0.15 -14.16
CA ASN A 107 9.57 -0.30 -15.55
C ASN A 107 9.24 0.85 -16.50
N SER A 108 8.37 1.79 -16.09
CA SER A 108 8.07 3.00 -16.88
C SER A 108 9.32 3.87 -17.06
N MET A 109 10.11 4.10 -16.01
CA MET A 109 11.36 4.86 -16.11
C MET A 109 12.39 4.17 -17.03
N ARG A 110 12.56 2.84 -16.90
CA ARG A 110 13.44 2.06 -17.79
C ARG A 110 13.03 2.20 -19.25
N LYS A 111 11.73 2.05 -19.55
CA LYS A 111 11.21 2.25 -20.90
C LYS A 111 11.53 3.67 -21.38
N LYS A 112 11.26 4.71 -20.60
CA LYS A 112 11.58 6.11 -20.98
C LYS A 112 13.05 6.32 -21.31
N ILE A 113 13.97 5.72 -20.55
CA ILE A 113 15.42 5.78 -20.81
C ILE A 113 15.75 5.09 -22.14
N GLN A 114 15.26 3.86 -22.31
CA GLN A 114 15.48 3.06 -23.53
C GLN A 114 14.95 3.78 -24.79
N TRP A 115 13.75 4.36 -24.72
CA TRP A 115 13.19 5.13 -25.84
C TRP A 115 14.05 6.35 -26.21
N LYS A 116 14.62 7.05 -25.22
CA LYS A 116 15.53 8.18 -25.46
C LYS A 116 16.84 7.72 -26.08
N GLU A 117 17.42 6.63 -25.60
CA GLU A 117 18.65 6.05 -26.15
C GLU A 117 18.44 5.60 -27.60
N MET A 118 17.33 4.91 -27.88
CA MET A 118 16.97 4.49 -29.25
C MET A 118 16.81 5.69 -30.19
N LEU A 119 16.13 6.74 -29.73
CA LEU A 119 15.96 7.97 -30.51
C LEU A 119 17.31 8.65 -30.78
N GLN A 120 18.18 8.73 -29.77
CA GLN A 120 19.53 9.28 -29.92
C GLN A 120 20.37 8.50 -30.93
N VAL A 121 20.40 7.17 -30.84
CA VAL A 121 21.13 6.31 -31.78
C VAL A 121 20.61 6.50 -33.20
N ASN A 122 19.28 6.60 -33.38
CA ASN A 122 18.67 6.84 -34.69
C ASN A 122 19.07 8.20 -35.27
N ILE A 123 18.98 9.27 -34.48
CA ILE A 123 19.38 10.62 -34.91
C ILE A 123 20.87 10.67 -35.26
N ILE A 124 21.72 10.08 -34.43
CA ILE A 124 23.18 10.02 -34.67
C ILE A 124 23.47 9.28 -35.98
N ALA A 125 22.84 8.12 -36.21
CA ALA A 125 23.03 7.35 -37.43
C ALA A 125 22.64 8.15 -38.68
N GLN A 126 21.51 8.87 -38.63
CA GLN A 126 21.08 9.74 -39.73
C GLN A 126 22.10 10.85 -40.02
N LEU A 127 22.63 11.52 -39.00
CA LEU A 127 23.63 12.58 -39.17
C LEU A 127 24.95 12.07 -39.76
N GLN A 128 25.40 10.90 -39.32
CA GLN A 128 26.64 10.28 -39.82
C GLN A 128 26.53 9.86 -41.29
N CYS A 129 25.36 9.39 -41.74
CA CYS A 129 25.12 9.10 -43.16
C CYS A 129 25.16 10.36 -44.05
N LEU A 130 24.72 11.51 -43.51
CA LEU A 130 24.70 12.78 -44.24
C LEU A 130 26.07 13.47 -44.28
N ASN A 131 26.91 13.27 -43.26
CA ASN A 131 28.25 13.83 -43.20
C ASN A 131 29.25 12.82 -42.61
N PRO A 132 29.96 12.06 -43.47
CA PRO A 132 30.88 11.01 -43.02
C PRO A 132 32.07 11.52 -42.20
N GLY A 133 32.43 12.81 -42.33
CA GLY A 133 33.53 13.44 -41.59
C GLY A 133 33.15 13.96 -40.20
N LEU A 134 31.88 13.82 -39.80
CA LEU A 134 31.39 14.35 -38.53
C LEU A 134 31.83 13.47 -37.34
N THR A 135 32.84 13.91 -36.61
CA THR A 135 33.27 13.28 -35.35
C THR A 135 32.37 13.74 -34.19
N LEU A 136 31.54 12.84 -33.65
CA LEU A 136 30.74 13.09 -32.46
C LEU A 136 31.56 12.86 -31.17
N ASP A 137 31.59 13.86 -30.28
CA ASP A 137 32.25 13.78 -28.97
C ASP A 137 31.67 12.63 -28.12
N PRO A 138 32.51 11.73 -27.55
CA PRO A 138 32.06 10.64 -26.67
C PRO A 138 31.22 11.09 -25.46
N ASN A 139 31.42 12.30 -24.96
CA ASN A 139 30.63 12.88 -23.87
C ASN A 139 29.20 13.23 -24.31
N MET A 140 28.98 13.51 -25.60
CA MET A 140 27.65 13.78 -26.16
C MET A 140 26.73 12.55 -26.07
N ARG A 141 27.31 11.34 -26.01
CA ARG A 141 26.58 10.07 -25.77
C ARG A 141 26.14 9.88 -24.32
N ARG A 142 26.65 10.67 -23.36
CA ARG A 142 26.51 10.42 -21.92
C ARG A 142 25.57 11.37 -21.17
N PHE A 143 24.96 12.35 -21.86
CA PHE A 143 24.18 13.43 -21.21
C PHE A 143 22.81 13.03 -20.59
N THR A 144 22.49 11.74 -20.43
CA THR A 144 21.21 11.28 -19.87
C THR A 144 21.26 10.78 -18.43
N LEU A 145 22.30 11.12 -17.66
CA LEU A 145 22.29 10.96 -16.20
C LEU A 145 22.25 12.34 -15.57
N GLY A 146 21.05 12.79 -15.20
CA GLY A 146 20.87 14.02 -14.43
C GLY A 146 21.70 13.96 -13.15
N SER A 147 22.72 14.80 -13.07
CA SER A 147 23.36 15.17 -11.81
C SER A 147 22.34 15.96 -10.99
N PRO A 148 22.03 15.58 -9.73
CA PRO A 148 21.26 16.42 -8.83
C PRO A 148 22.23 17.45 -8.24
N GLY A 149 22.44 18.53 -8.99
CA GLY A 149 23.31 19.62 -8.57
C GLY A 149 23.31 20.72 -9.61
N ASP A 150 22.81 21.87 -9.20
CA ASP A 150 22.92 23.19 -9.81
C ASP A 150 21.92 23.54 -10.93
N GLY A 151 21.07 24.51 -10.56
CA GLY A 151 20.02 25.06 -11.38
C GLY A 151 20.56 25.93 -12.51
N ALA A 152 20.15 25.59 -13.72
CA ALA A 152 19.95 26.56 -14.78
C ALA A 152 18.77 26.05 -15.63
N ALA A 153 17.66 26.78 -15.57
CA ALA A 153 16.47 26.51 -16.37
C ALA A 153 16.77 26.80 -17.85
N LEU A 154 17.08 25.77 -18.63
CA LEU A 154 16.94 25.84 -20.08
C LEU A 154 15.47 25.64 -20.42
N GLN A 155 14.82 26.75 -20.76
CA GLN A 155 13.43 26.77 -21.21
C GLN A 155 13.29 25.88 -22.45
N LEU A 156 12.49 24.82 -22.33
CA LEU A 156 12.00 24.07 -23.48
C LEU A 156 11.03 24.96 -24.24
N ILE A 157 11.54 25.65 -25.26
CA ILE A 157 10.72 26.29 -26.30
C ILE A 157 10.10 25.16 -27.11
N ASN A 158 8.91 24.74 -26.69
CA ASN A 158 7.77 24.31 -27.50
C ASN A 158 6.74 23.65 -26.56
N ARG A 159 5.93 24.49 -25.90
CA ARG A 159 4.77 24.06 -25.12
C ARG A 159 3.50 24.49 -25.87
N PRO A 160 2.73 23.57 -26.45
CA PRO A 160 1.29 23.79 -26.61
C PRO A 160 0.61 23.54 -25.27
N TYR A 161 -0.22 24.49 -24.88
CA TYR A 161 -0.96 24.54 -23.62
C TYR A 161 -2.29 23.75 -23.75
N VAL A 162 -2.59 23.03 -22.67
CA VAL A 162 -3.80 22.32 -22.19
C VAL A 162 -5.14 22.51 -22.93
N GLY A 163 -5.85 21.39 -23.09
CA GLY A 163 -7.31 21.33 -23.03
C GLY A 163 -7.78 19.98 -22.47
N CYS A 164 -8.08 19.91 -21.17
CA CYS A 164 -8.90 18.84 -20.60
C CYS A 164 -10.37 19.12 -20.95
N ASN A 165 -11.20 18.09 -21.16
CA ASN A 165 -12.61 18.13 -20.76
C ASN A 165 -13.13 16.70 -20.53
N ASN A 166 -13.65 16.49 -19.33
CA ASN A 166 -14.52 15.38 -18.96
C ASN A 166 -15.95 15.78 -19.31
N GLN A 167 -16.62 15.02 -20.20
CA GLN A 167 -18.07 14.84 -20.30
C GLN A 167 -18.21 13.42 -20.86
N GLY A 168 -18.76 12.41 -20.17
CA GLY A 168 -20.07 12.37 -19.52
C GLY A 168 -20.95 11.47 -20.39
N ILE A 169 -20.97 10.16 -20.09
CA ILE A 169 -22.07 9.26 -20.46
C ILE A 169 -22.40 8.46 -19.20
N GLU A 170 -23.62 8.67 -18.74
CA GLU A 170 -24.27 8.05 -17.60
C GLU A 170 -25.14 6.87 -18.07
N ASN A 171 -25.30 5.88 -17.20
CA ASN A 171 -26.38 4.86 -17.12
C ASN A 171 -26.35 3.79 -18.25
N GLU A 172 -26.57 2.48 -18.07
CA GLU A 172 -27.29 1.54 -17.19
C GLU A 172 -26.40 0.25 -17.13
N GLU A 173 -26.49 -0.76 -16.27
CA GLU A 173 -27.60 -1.39 -15.58
C GLU A 173 -27.02 -2.40 -14.56
N ARG A 174 -27.76 -2.53 -13.45
CA ARG A 174 -27.93 -3.70 -12.58
C ARG A 174 -27.30 -5.04 -13.03
N GLY A 175 -26.47 -5.61 -12.15
CA GLY A 175 -26.02 -7.00 -12.20
C GLY A 175 -25.46 -7.40 -10.85
N GLU A 176 -26.33 -7.96 -10.01
CA GLU A 176 -26.00 -8.64 -8.76
C GLU A 176 -25.09 -9.82 -9.07
N ASP A 177 -23.93 -9.91 -8.40
CA ASP A 177 -23.21 -11.19 -8.33
C ASP A 177 -22.86 -11.49 -6.88
N HIS A 178 -23.61 -12.48 -6.40
CA HIS A 178 -23.62 -13.13 -5.12
C HIS A 178 -22.24 -13.48 -4.57
N CYS A 179 -22.10 -13.24 -3.27
CA CYS A 179 -21.27 -14.07 -2.41
C CYS A 179 -21.80 -15.51 -2.48
N ASN A 180 -21.01 -16.44 -3.04
CA ASN A 180 -21.20 -17.86 -2.75
C ASN A 180 -20.23 -18.24 -1.63
N GLU A 181 -20.68 -18.06 -0.40
CA GLU A 181 -20.46 -19.07 0.64
C GLU A 181 -21.63 -20.03 0.45
N ASP A 182 -21.36 -21.26 0.02
CA ASP A 182 -22.13 -22.49 0.29
C ASP A 182 -21.53 -23.61 -0.58
N ASP A 183 -20.69 -24.43 0.04
CA ASP A 183 -20.55 -25.86 -0.28
C ASP A 183 -19.88 -26.53 0.93
N ILE A 184 -20.72 -26.70 1.95
CA ILE A 184 -20.75 -27.79 2.94
C ILE A 184 -22.15 -28.40 2.65
N ASP A 185 -22.36 -29.66 2.26
CA ASP A 185 -21.90 -30.89 2.89
C ASP A 185 -22.22 -32.16 2.06
N LEU A 186 -21.61 -33.27 2.48
CA LEU A 186 -22.05 -34.68 2.42
C LEU A 186 -22.17 -35.40 1.06
N THR A 187 -21.14 -36.16 0.70
CA THR A 187 -21.18 -37.64 0.69
C THR A 187 -19.78 -38.19 0.97
#